data_AF-A0A966D8G2-F1
#
_entry.id   AF-A0A966D8G2-F1
#
_cell.length_a   1.000
_cell.length_b   1.000
_cell.length_c   1.000
_cell.angle_alpha   90.00
_cell.angle_beta   90.00
_cell.angle_gamma   90.00
#
_symmetry.space_group_name_H-M   'P 1'
#
loop_
_entity.id
_entity.type
_entity.pdbx_description
1 polymer ?
#
loop_
_entity_poly.entity_id
_entity_poly.type
_entity_poly.pdbx_seq_one_letter_code
_entity_poly.pdbx_strand_id
1 'polypeptide(L)'
;NDDNTAVKYINYLKEKRIGNATFLPLNKINVKYKLDDSVLNKKGVIDYALNLLNYDKKYENIFNLVFADTLIIEKIELAKSIGIGDYRMVTLDGDMAAKSGAMSGGFKSKKGGMGVFKDEQDSKKLESISKRLDTLNSSISHLREEKEDNERALYDDRQRKNELEGEVIKLEKLLSIEGKDTQSIDREIEAILSDKVVIENSLKKISRDIKEIDNDFAILQEEKSKLRQISATGSLMKDIANFEDSRDKLRNQFLAVSSKLDAKSIEIRSVLEPESINLSKILKDNELALENLKKSVSSLSETIKKHELELKDLKIREKELSKDYKQYIEKRDLLKEDRIKEEEKYEKEFAKFDKVKEKGAQLRYAIGEYETLSSTLNDEMKFLYQELRAEFIEKNADENEIILGESKINDLIVMVDEKLTKTQIDVKELQNKVNNLKTRMNGFGSINMKAVEIYDKLNEEFNKLLDKRQTLNVEKDEILSFIAEMDEKKKERFMETFIKLRDFFIDIFSKLSTKGEVELNVENEKDLFNSGVEIRVRLSKNNYLDIKSLSGGEKTITAVAFIFAVQE
;
A
#
# COMPACT_ATOMS: atom_id res chain seq x y z
N ASN A 1 18.49 14.90 18.38
CA ASN A 1 18.62 14.99 19.86
C ASN A 1 20.01 15.40 20.32
N ASP A 2 21.05 15.27 19.49
CA ASP A 2 22.40 15.73 19.80
C ASP A 2 22.87 16.84 18.85
N ASP A 3 24.01 17.42 19.17
CA ASP A 3 24.72 18.44 18.39
C ASP A 3 25.18 17.93 17.02
N ASN A 4 25.56 16.65 16.90
CA ASN A 4 25.88 16.04 15.60
C ASN A 4 24.69 16.07 14.63
N THR A 5 23.49 15.76 15.13
CA THR A 5 22.26 15.87 14.35
C THR A 5 22.00 17.32 13.92
N ALA A 6 22.20 18.29 14.82
CA ALA A 6 22.05 19.70 14.49
C ALA A 6 23.01 20.15 13.38
N VAL A 7 24.28 19.76 13.43
CA VAL A 7 25.28 20.05 12.39
C VAL A 7 24.88 19.43 11.06
N LYS A 8 24.39 18.18 11.07
CA LYS A 8 23.90 17.51 9.85
C LYS A 8 22.77 18.29 9.19
N TYR A 9 21.78 18.76 9.97
CA TYR A 9 20.67 19.54 9.42
C TYR A 9 21.08 20.96 9.00
N ILE A 10 22.03 21.60 9.67
CA ILE A 10 22.59 22.88 9.21
C ILE A 10 23.26 22.71 7.84
N ASN A 11 24.06 21.66 7.65
CA ASN A 11 24.69 21.37 6.37
C ASN A 11 23.65 21.06 5.30
N TYR A 12 22.61 20.30 5.65
CA TYR A 12 21.48 20.03 4.75
C TYR A 12 20.78 21.33 4.30
N LEU A 13 20.49 22.26 5.21
CA LEU A 13 19.88 23.56 4.86
C LEU A 13 20.79 24.39 3.94
N LYS A 14 22.11 24.35 4.16
CA LYS A 14 23.10 25.03 3.32
C LYS A 14 23.18 24.42 1.92
N GLU A 15 23.29 23.10 1.82
CA GLU A 15 23.37 22.38 0.55
C GLU A 15 22.12 22.58 -0.30
N LYS A 16 20.95 22.55 0.33
CA LYS A 16 19.65 22.67 -0.36
C LYS A 16 19.16 24.12 -0.49
N ARG A 17 19.84 25.10 0.12
CA ARG A 17 19.48 26.53 0.13
C ARG A 17 18.04 26.79 0.63
N ILE A 18 17.63 26.08 1.68
CA ILE A 18 16.26 26.09 2.25
C ILE A 18 16.07 27.24 3.27
N GLY A 19 17.10 28.06 3.51
CA GLY A 19 17.06 29.20 4.44
C GLY A 19 17.80 28.93 5.74
N ASN A 20 17.50 29.72 6.77
CA ASN A 20 18.22 29.68 8.05
C ASN A 20 17.31 29.16 9.16
N ALA A 21 17.82 28.21 9.95
CA ALA A 21 17.16 27.74 11.17
C ALA A 21 18.16 27.69 12.33
N THR A 22 17.65 27.84 13.55
CA THR A 22 18.45 27.68 14.77
C THR A 22 18.08 26.35 15.42
N PHE A 23 19.07 25.50 15.63
CA PHE A 23 18.88 24.19 16.25
C PHE A 23 19.34 24.23 17.71
N LEU A 24 18.53 23.65 18.60
CA LEU A 24 18.77 23.61 20.04
C LEU A 24 19.09 22.16 20.46
N PRO A 25 20.38 21.76 20.49
CA PRO A 25 20.77 20.39 20.81
C PRO A 25 20.55 20.07 22.30
N LEU A 26 19.66 19.11 22.58
CA LEU A 26 19.24 18.74 23.94
C LEU A 26 20.40 18.30 24.83
N ASN A 27 21.41 17.66 24.27
CA ASN A 27 22.58 17.16 25.00
C ASN A 27 23.57 18.25 25.45
N LYS A 28 23.46 19.48 24.92
CA LYS A 28 24.37 20.60 25.26
C LYS A 28 23.71 21.73 26.04
N ILE A 29 22.39 21.76 26.10
CA ILE A 29 21.66 22.81 26.81
C ILE A 29 21.49 22.40 28.27
N ASN A 30 22.24 23.07 29.15
CA ASN A 30 22.09 22.95 30.59
C ASN A 30 22.11 24.36 31.20
N VAL A 31 20.93 24.95 31.35
CA VAL A 31 20.79 26.32 31.85
C VAL A 31 19.90 26.31 33.08
N LYS A 32 20.45 26.78 34.21
CA LYS A 32 19.71 27.03 35.44
C LYS A 32 19.60 28.54 35.61
N TYR A 33 18.39 29.06 35.54
CA TYR A 33 18.12 30.47 35.82
C TYR A 33 17.81 30.65 37.29
N LYS A 34 18.34 31.73 37.88
CA LYS A 34 17.92 32.18 39.20
C LYS A 34 16.82 33.22 38.99
N LEU A 35 15.58 32.84 39.24
CA LEU A 35 14.42 33.73 39.16
C LEU A 35 14.35 34.63 40.39
N ASP A 36 13.86 35.84 40.22
CA ASP A 36 13.66 36.79 41.32
C ASP A 36 12.19 36.80 41.71
N ASP A 37 11.85 35.99 42.71
CA ASP A 37 10.48 35.86 43.21
C ASP A 37 9.92 37.18 43.77
N SER A 38 10.77 38.17 44.09
CA SER A 38 10.31 39.46 44.59
C SER A 38 9.50 40.25 43.55
N VAL A 39 9.73 39.99 42.25
CA VAL A 39 9.01 40.66 41.16
C VAL A 39 7.56 40.21 41.05
N LEU A 40 7.23 38.99 41.51
CA LEU A 40 5.89 38.42 41.47
C LEU A 40 4.90 39.17 42.38
N ASN A 41 5.41 39.86 43.40
CA ASN A 41 4.59 40.67 44.31
C ASN A 41 4.26 42.07 43.75
N LYS A 42 4.79 42.44 42.58
CA LYS A 42 4.49 43.73 41.95
C LYS A 42 3.10 43.69 41.29
N LYS A 43 2.36 44.79 41.42
CA LYS A 43 0.98 44.90 40.93
C LYS A 43 0.90 44.70 39.40
N GLY A 44 0.07 43.74 38.98
CA GLY A 44 -0.20 43.42 37.57
C GLY A 44 0.81 42.48 36.91
N VAL A 45 1.71 41.88 37.70
CA VAL A 45 2.48 40.69 37.32
C VAL A 45 1.61 39.46 37.54
N ILE A 46 1.53 38.59 36.54
CA ILE A 46 0.77 37.33 36.62
C ILE A 46 1.71 36.24 37.15
N ASP A 47 2.71 35.85 36.37
CA ASP A 47 3.74 34.88 36.77
C ASP A 47 4.88 34.87 35.72
N TYR A 48 5.93 34.09 35.95
CA TYR A 48 6.86 33.69 34.90
C TYR A 48 6.18 32.80 33.87
N ALA A 49 6.49 33.01 32.59
CA ALA A 49 5.92 32.25 31.49
C ALA A 49 6.14 30.74 31.64
N LEU A 50 7.29 30.34 32.20
CA LEU A 50 7.62 28.94 32.45
C LEU A 50 6.61 28.24 33.39
N ASN A 51 6.08 28.94 34.39
CA ASN A 51 5.15 28.41 35.38
C ASN A 51 3.73 28.20 34.80
N LEU A 52 3.43 28.91 33.72
CA LEU A 52 2.11 28.88 33.05
C LEU A 52 2.04 27.87 31.90
N LEU A 53 3.17 27.23 31.56
CA LEU A 53 3.27 26.31 30.42
C LEU A 53 3.30 24.86 30.90
N ASN A 54 2.57 23.99 30.18
CA ASN A 54 2.66 22.55 30.36
C ASN A 54 3.53 21.96 29.23
N TYR A 55 4.57 21.22 29.58
CA TYR A 55 5.51 20.64 28.63
C TYR A 55 6.09 19.32 29.15
N ASP A 56 6.59 18.51 28.22
CA ASP A 56 7.24 17.25 28.57
C ASP A 56 8.60 17.50 29.23
N LYS A 57 8.85 16.84 30.38
CA LYS A 57 10.08 16.97 31.18
C LYS A 57 11.36 16.76 30.38
N LYS A 58 11.34 15.94 29.31
CA LYS A 58 12.54 15.77 28.45
C LYS A 58 13.01 17.06 27.78
N TYR A 59 12.15 18.09 27.69
CA TYR A 59 12.46 19.38 27.07
C TYR A 59 12.64 20.52 28.10
N GLU A 60 12.68 20.21 29.39
CA GLU A 60 12.74 21.19 30.47
C GLU A 60 13.87 22.21 30.27
N ASN A 61 15.07 21.77 29.86
CA ASN A 61 16.19 22.66 29.61
C ASN A 61 15.96 23.63 28.43
N ILE A 62 15.17 23.24 27.42
CA ILE A 62 14.81 24.12 26.30
C ILE A 62 13.79 25.15 26.77
N PHE A 63 12.75 24.73 27.49
CA PHE A 63 11.74 25.65 28.00
C PHE A 63 12.36 26.65 28.99
N ASN A 64 13.29 26.21 29.83
CA ASN A 64 14.10 27.10 30.65
C ASN A 64 14.89 28.10 29.81
N LEU A 65 15.62 27.67 28.78
CA LEU A 65 16.39 28.57 27.90
C LEU A 65 15.53 29.65 27.24
N VAL A 66 14.31 29.30 26.80
CA VAL A 66 13.46 30.19 26.00
C VAL A 66 12.57 31.09 26.84
N PHE A 67 12.05 30.58 27.97
CA PHE A 67 10.96 31.22 28.71
C PHE A 67 11.28 31.55 30.16
N ALA A 68 12.37 31.07 30.76
CA ALA A 68 12.62 31.26 32.19
C ALA A 68 12.66 32.75 32.58
N ASP A 69 13.21 33.61 31.72
CA ASP A 69 13.37 35.02 32.03
C ASP A 69 12.22 35.92 31.52
N THR A 70 11.12 35.31 31.07
CA THR A 70 9.95 36.00 30.53
C THR A 70 8.86 36.09 31.58
N LEU A 71 8.50 37.32 31.96
CA LEU A 71 7.45 37.65 32.91
C LEU A 71 6.16 37.99 32.17
N ILE A 72 5.04 37.38 32.58
CA ILE A 72 3.72 37.68 32.01
C ILE A 72 3.07 38.77 32.86
N ILE A 73 2.63 39.84 32.21
CA ILE A 73 2.01 41.02 32.86
C ILE A 73 0.63 41.28 32.25
N GLU A 74 -0.28 41.88 33.01
CA GLU A 74 -1.66 42.10 32.55
C GLU A 74 -1.74 43.09 31.38
N LYS A 75 -1.03 44.22 31.48
CA LYS A 75 -1.05 45.31 30.50
C LYS A 75 0.32 45.95 30.32
N ILE A 76 0.60 46.45 29.11
CA ILE A 76 1.93 46.93 28.74
C ILE A 76 2.32 48.22 29.48
N GLU A 77 1.35 49.04 29.89
CA GLU A 77 1.60 50.28 30.65
C GLU A 77 2.25 50.00 32.00
N LEU A 78 2.02 48.81 32.57
CA LEU A 78 2.59 48.39 33.85
C LEU A 78 4.08 48.03 33.73
N ALA A 79 4.59 47.79 32.52
CA ALA A 79 6.00 47.45 32.29
C ALA A 79 6.94 48.53 32.84
N LYS A 80 6.55 49.82 32.74
CA LYS A 80 7.34 50.94 33.27
C LYS A 80 7.48 50.89 34.79
N SER A 81 6.42 50.53 35.52
CA SER A 81 6.46 50.40 36.98
C SER A 81 7.19 49.14 37.46
N ILE A 82 7.24 48.10 36.62
CA ILE A 82 7.90 46.83 36.95
C ILE A 82 9.41 46.92 36.72
N GLY A 83 9.84 47.63 35.67
CA GLY A 83 11.26 47.88 35.34
C GLY A 83 11.57 47.45 33.90
N ILE A 84 11.41 48.36 32.93
CA ILE A 84 11.77 48.10 31.52
C ILE A 84 13.28 47.93 31.43
N GLY A 85 13.73 46.82 30.84
CA GLY A 85 15.15 46.48 30.71
C GLY A 85 15.64 45.48 31.76
N ASP A 86 15.04 45.48 32.95
CA ASP A 86 15.40 44.51 34.01
C ASP A 86 14.85 43.11 33.70
N TYR A 87 13.64 43.06 33.15
CA TYR A 87 12.93 41.82 32.83
C TYR A 87 12.41 41.82 31.39
N ARG A 88 12.34 40.63 30.77
CA ARG A 88 11.58 40.46 29.52
C ARG A 88 10.12 40.30 29.92
N MET A 89 9.25 41.18 29.47
CA MET A 89 7.84 41.20 29.85
C MET A 89 6.96 41.01 28.62
N VAL A 90 5.89 40.24 28.76
CA VAL A 90 4.90 40.00 27.69
C VAL A 90 3.48 40.13 28.25
N THR A 91 2.59 40.81 27.53
CA THR A 91 1.17 40.89 27.89
C THR A 91 0.37 39.72 27.33
N LEU A 92 -0.82 39.48 27.88
CA LEU A 92 -1.77 38.51 27.31
C LEU A 92 -2.20 38.85 25.87
N ASP A 93 -2.16 40.13 25.51
CA ASP A 93 -2.47 40.61 24.15
C ASP A 93 -1.29 40.49 23.17
N GLY A 94 -0.12 40.03 23.65
CA GLY A 94 1.05 39.75 22.82
C GLY A 94 1.92 40.99 22.52
N ASP A 95 1.81 42.03 23.33
CA ASP A 95 2.79 43.12 23.41
C ASP A 95 3.99 42.66 24.25
N MET A 96 5.19 43.12 23.92
CA MET A 96 6.43 42.70 24.55
C MET A 96 7.32 43.90 24.89
N ALA A 97 7.95 43.85 26.06
CA ALA A 97 9.12 44.65 26.41
C ALA A 97 10.32 43.73 26.63
N ALA A 98 11.35 43.88 25.81
CA ALA A 98 12.58 43.10 25.91
C ALA A 98 13.51 43.65 27.01
N LYS A 99 14.43 42.81 27.50
CA LYS A 99 15.51 43.23 28.40
C LYS A 99 16.46 44.26 27.80
N SER A 100 16.52 44.37 26.47
CA SER A 100 17.26 45.44 25.79
C SER A 100 16.59 46.82 25.92
N GLY A 101 15.40 46.90 26.52
CA GLY A 101 14.57 48.09 26.55
C GLY A 101 13.73 48.28 25.28
N ALA A 102 13.90 47.43 24.27
CA ALA A 102 13.06 47.45 23.07
C ALA A 102 11.63 47.04 23.41
N MET A 103 10.66 47.87 23.03
CA MET A 103 9.24 47.58 23.18
C MET A 103 8.62 47.29 21.81
N SER A 104 7.74 46.30 21.75
CA SER A 104 7.09 45.86 20.51
C SER A 104 5.65 45.55 20.82
N GLY A 105 4.73 46.29 20.22
CA GLY A 105 3.30 46.13 20.42
C GLY A 105 2.51 46.75 19.28
N GLY A 106 1.19 46.58 19.30
CA GLY A 106 0.30 47.16 18.30
C GLY A 106 -0.88 46.26 17.95
N PHE A 107 -1.77 46.77 17.09
CA PHE A 107 -2.96 46.04 16.67
C PHE A 107 -2.59 44.91 15.70
N LYS A 108 -2.31 43.73 16.24
CA LYS A 108 -2.31 42.49 15.47
C LYS A 108 -3.77 42.13 15.23
N SER A 109 -4.29 42.47 14.05
CA SER A 109 -5.49 41.81 13.54
C SER A 109 -5.25 40.32 13.66
N LYS A 110 -6.08 39.62 14.47
CA LYS A 110 -6.03 38.18 14.63
C LYS A 110 -5.92 37.58 13.23
N LYS A 111 -4.75 37.04 12.86
CA LYS A 111 -4.65 36.28 11.61
C LYS A 111 -5.47 35.02 11.81
N GLY A 112 -6.65 35.02 11.22
CA GLY A 112 -7.58 33.90 11.21
C GLY A 112 -8.98 34.34 10.80
N GLY A 113 -9.17 34.71 9.53
CA GLY A 113 -10.50 34.88 8.95
C GLY A 113 -10.60 36.01 7.93
N MET A 114 -11.30 35.75 6.83
CA MET A 114 -11.66 36.67 5.75
C MET A 114 -11.92 38.12 6.18
N GLY A 115 -11.50 39.08 5.35
CA GLY A 115 -11.84 40.47 5.63
C GLY A 115 -11.61 41.55 4.58
N VAL A 116 -11.32 41.26 3.30
CA VAL A 116 -11.58 42.22 2.19
C VAL A 116 -12.07 41.46 0.96
N PHE A 117 -13.14 40.68 1.15
CA PHE A 117 -14.18 40.49 0.15
C PHE A 117 -15.49 40.48 0.93
N LYS A 118 -16.11 41.66 1.04
CA LYS A 118 -17.55 41.74 1.33
C LYS A 118 -18.28 41.35 0.05
N ASP A 119 -18.20 40.07 -0.26
CA ASP A 119 -19.20 39.39 -1.08
C ASP A 119 -19.61 38.15 -0.28
N GLU A 120 -20.86 38.15 0.18
CA GLU A 120 -21.49 37.05 0.93
C GLU A 120 -21.39 35.68 0.21
N GLN A 121 -21.05 35.69 -1.07
CA GLN A 121 -20.86 34.50 -1.88
C GLN A 121 -19.51 33.82 -1.64
N ASP A 122 -18.44 34.57 -1.42
CA ASP A 122 -17.09 33.98 -1.33
C ASP A 122 -16.79 33.45 0.07
N SER A 123 -17.43 33.99 1.10
CA SER A 123 -17.37 33.40 2.44
C SER A 123 -18.08 32.07 2.56
N LYS A 124 -19.27 31.96 1.94
CA LYS A 124 -19.99 30.69 1.79
C LYS A 124 -19.22 29.71 0.92
N LYS A 125 -18.49 30.16 -0.12
CA LYS A 125 -17.61 29.29 -0.91
C LYS A 125 -16.42 28.79 -0.10
N LEU A 126 -15.75 29.63 0.68
CA LEU A 126 -14.62 29.18 1.49
C LEU A 126 -15.05 28.24 2.63
N GLU A 127 -16.18 28.52 3.28
CA GLU A 127 -16.74 27.62 4.30
C GLU A 127 -17.21 26.30 3.69
N SER A 128 -17.83 26.32 2.49
CA SER A 128 -18.19 25.09 1.79
C SER A 128 -16.97 24.34 1.27
N ILE A 129 -15.90 25.01 0.85
CA ILE A 129 -14.62 24.38 0.48
C ILE A 129 -13.93 23.77 1.69
N SER A 130 -13.93 24.44 2.85
CA SER A 130 -13.39 23.90 4.11
C SER A 130 -14.18 22.67 4.55
N LYS A 131 -15.52 22.75 4.61
CA LYS A 131 -16.38 21.60 4.92
C LYS A 131 -16.17 20.48 3.91
N ARG A 132 -16.00 20.81 2.63
CA ARG A 132 -15.73 19.82 1.58
C ARG A 132 -14.36 19.17 1.76
N LEU A 133 -13.33 19.93 2.14
CA LEU A 133 -12.01 19.42 2.50
C LEU A 133 -12.07 18.50 3.72
N ASP A 134 -12.80 18.87 4.76
CA ASP A 134 -12.98 18.05 5.95
C ASP A 134 -13.73 16.76 5.62
N THR A 135 -14.80 16.84 4.81
CA THR A 135 -15.50 15.64 4.31
C THR A 135 -14.62 14.78 3.40
N LEU A 136 -13.76 15.39 2.58
CA LEU A 136 -12.83 14.65 1.72
C LEU A 136 -11.75 13.96 2.54
N ASN A 137 -11.20 14.62 3.56
CA ASN A 137 -10.19 14.07 4.44
C ASN A 137 -10.75 12.91 5.29
N SER A 138 -11.97 13.06 5.81
CA SER A 138 -12.67 11.97 6.50
C SER A 138 -13.04 10.84 5.53
N SER A 139 -13.44 11.13 4.29
CA SER A 139 -13.63 10.10 3.25
C SER A 139 -12.34 9.39 2.89
N ILE A 140 -11.22 10.10 2.78
CA ILE A 140 -9.89 9.52 2.53
C ILE A 140 -9.45 8.65 3.71
N SER A 141 -9.73 9.07 4.94
CA SER A 141 -9.49 8.27 6.15
C SER A 141 -10.28 6.98 6.11
N HIS A 142 -11.60 7.06 5.87
CA HIS A 142 -12.47 5.88 5.77
C HIS A 142 -12.05 4.96 4.62
N LEU A 143 -11.72 5.51 3.44
CA LEU A 143 -11.26 4.71 2.31
C LEU A 143 -9.91 4.05 2.57
N ARG A 144 -9.04 4.65 3.38
CA ARG A 144 -7.78 4.02 3.80
C ARG A 144 -8.02 2.86 4.76
N GLU A 145 -8.94 3.04 5.70
CA GLU A 145 -9.34 2.01 6.66
C GLU A 145 -10.04 0.83 5.96
N GLU A 146 -11.01 1.11 5.08
CA GLU A 146 -11.63 0.09 4.21
C GLU A 146 -10.61 -0.61 3.32
N LYS A 147 -9.59 0.11 2.82
CA LYS A 147 -8.53 -0.50 2.01
C LYS A 147 -7.69 -1.46 2.85
N GLU A 148 -7.28 -1.09 4.05
CA GLU A 148 -6.53 -1.99 4.95
C GLU A 148 -7.36 -3.22 5.32
N ASP A 149 -8.65 -3.04 5.63
CA ASP A 149 -9.55 -4.15 5.95
C ASP A 149 -9.75 -5.08 4.75
N ASN A 150 -9.90 -4.54 3.55
CA ASN A 150 -9.98 -5.33 2.31
C ASN A 150 -8.66 -6.05 1.98
N GLU A 151 -7.51 -5.43 2.24
CA GLU A 151 -6.19 -6.06 2.05
C GLU A 151 -5.99 -7.23 3.04
N ARG A 152 -6.46 -7.09 4.28
CA ARG A 152 -6.47 -8.19 5.26
C ARG A 152 -7.42 -9.32 4.85
N ALA A 153 -8.66 -8.99 4.47
CA ALA A 153 -9.62 -9.98 4.00
C ALA A 153 -9.11 -10.73 2.76
N LEU A 154 -8.49 -10.02 1.81
CA LEU A 154 -7.88 -10.62 0.63
C LEU A 154 -6.70 -11.55 0.98
N TYR A 155 -5.92 -11.19 2.00
CA TYR A 155 -4.84 -12.06 2.49
C TYR A 155 -5.39 -13.35 3.09
N ASP A 156 -6.42 -13.25 3.94
CA ASP A 156 -7.06 -14.40 4.57
C ASP A 156 -7.75 -15.31 3.54
N ASP A 157 -8.45 -14.73 2.55
CA ASP A 157 -9.07 -15.48 1.47
C ASP A 157 -8.04 -16.20 0.58
N ARG A 158 -6.87 -15.59 0.35
CA ARG A 158 -5.77 -16.24 -0.39
C ARG A 158 -5.19 -17.43 0.39
N GLN A 159 -5.04 -17.30 1.71
CA GLN A 159 -4.61 -18.42 2.56
C GLN A 159 -5.63 -19.56 2.51
N ARG A 160 -6.93 -19.23 2.70
CA ARG A 160 -8.03 -20.19 2.61
C ARG A 160 -8.09 -20.90 1.26
N LYS A 161 -7.87 -20.16 0.17
CA LYS A 161 -7.83 -20.71 -1.19
C LYS A 161 -6.68 -21.72 -1.34
N ASN A 162 -5.48 -21.37 -0.88
CA ASN A 162 -4.33 -22.25 -0.97
C ASN A 162 -4.52 -23.54 -0.13
N GLU A 163 -5.12 -23.43 1.05
CA GLU A 163 -5.48 -24.58 1.88
C GLU A 163 -6.47 -25.51 1.15
N LEU A 164 -7.54 -24.94 0.58
CA LEU A 164 -8.55 -25.68 -0.17
C LEU A 164 -7.98 -26.33 -1.45
N GLU A 165 -7.12 -25.63 -2.20
CA GLU A 165 -6.42 -26.22 -3.35
C GLU A 165 -5.54 -27.39 -2.93
N GLY A 166 -4.87 -27.29 -1.77
CA GLY A 166 -4.12 -28.39 -1.17
C GLY A 166 -5.00 -29.59 -0.80
N GLU A 167 -6.19 -29.36 -0.26
CA GLU A 167 -7.16 -30.43 0.04
C GLU A 167 -7.73 -31.08 -1.22
N VAL A 168 -8.06 -30.30 -2.26
CA VAL A 168 -8.54 -30.81 -3.55
C VAL A 168 -7.51 -31.71 -4.18
N ILE A 169 -6.23 -31.30 -4.21
CA ILE A 169 -5.14 -32.13 -4.77
C ILE A 169 -5.00 -33.45 -3.98
N LYS A 170 -5.15 -33.43 -2.66
CA LYS A 170 -5.13 -34.66 -1.83
C LYS A 170 -6.30 -35.57 -2.17
N LEU A 171 -7.51 -35.02 -2.31
CA LEU A 171 -8.71 -35.75 -2.64
C LEU A 171 -8.65 -36.34 -4.06
N GLU A 172 -8.22 -35.59 -5.06
CA GLU A 172 -8.05 -36.08 -6.44
C GLU A 172 -7.06 -37.24 -6.52
N LYS A 173 -6.00 -37.18 -5.70
CA LYS A 173 -4.99 -38.24 -5.63
C LYS A 173 -5.54 -39.50 -4.95
N LEU A 174 -6.31 -39.37 -3.87
CA LEU A 174 -7.03 -40.47 -3.24
C LEU A 174 -8.03 -41.13 -4.20
N LEU A 175 -8.81 -40.30 -4.90
CA LEU A 175 -9.84 -40.75 -5.84
C LEU A 175 -9.24 -41.47 -7.07
N SER A 176 -8.05 -41.04 -7.50
CA SER A 176 -7.29 -41.72 -8.57
C SER A 176 -6.68 -43.05 -8.13
N ILE A 177 -6.40 -43.25 -6.84
CA ILE A 177 -5.91 -44.51 -6.28
C ILE A 177 -7.09 -45.48 -6.14
N GLU A 178 -8.18 -45.06 -5.50
CA GLU A 178 -9.38 -45.88 -5.33
C GLU A 178 -10.07 -46.24 -6.66
N GLY A 179 -10.02 -45.35 -7.66
CA GLY A 179 -10.54 -45.62 -9.00
C GLY A 179 -9.79 -46.74 -9.74
N LYS A 180 -8.52 -47.00 -9.40
CA LYS A 180 -7.75 -48.14 -9.95
C LYS A 180 -8.11 -49.44 -9.25
N ASP A 181 -8.36 -49.39 -7.94
CA ASP A 181 -8.75 -50.56 -7.16
C ASP A 181 -10.16 -51.04 -7.54
N THR A 182 -11.11 -50.13 -7.78
CA THR A 182 -12.46 -50.49 -8.25
C THR A 182 -12.44 -51.20 -9.60
N GLN A 183 -11.63 -50.75 -10.56
CA GLN A 183 -11.48 -51.46 -11.85
C GLN A 183 -10.82 -52.84 -11.71
N SER A 184 -9.94 -53.05 -10.72
CA SER A 184 -9.40 -54.39 -10.45
C SER A 184 -10.43 -55.31 -9.80
N ILE A 185 -11.24 -54.78 -8.88
CA ILE A 185 -12.29 -55.52 -8.19
C ILE A 185 -13.41 -55.91 -9.18
N ASP A 186 -13.80 -55.02 -10.09
CA ASP A 186 -14.78 -55.34 -11.13
C ASP A 186 -14.32 -56.50 -12.03
N ARG A 187 -13.02 -56.56 -12.36
CA ARG A 187 -12.44 -57.67 -13.13
C ARG A 187 -12.41 -58.98 -12.34
N GLU A 188 -12.14 -58.93 -11.03
CA GLU A 188 -12.22 -60.11 -10.16
C GLU A 188 -13.66 -60.61 -10.02
N ILE A 189 -14.63 -59.70 -9.88
CA ILE A 189 -16.06 -60.04 -9.85
C ILE A 189 -16.49 -60.71 -11.17
N GLU A 190 -16.08 -60.17 -12.33
CA GLU A 190 -16.36 -60.78 -13.64
C GLU A 190 -15.75 -62.19 -13.76
N ALA A 191 -14.53 -62.39 -13.28
CA ALA A 191 -13.88 -63.70 -13.26
C ALA A 191 -14.63 -64.70 -12.37
N ILE A 192 -15.01 -64.30 -11.16
CA ILE A 192 -15.76 -65.14 -10.21
C ILE A 192 -17.15 -65.49 -10.76
N LEU A 193 -17.83 -64.54 -11.41
CA LEU A 193 -19.13 -64.80 -12.05
C LEU A 193 -19.01 -65.80 -13.22
N SER A 194 -17.94 -65.72 -14.01
CA SER A 194 -17.63 -66.70 -15.05
C SER A 194 -17.41 -68.10 -14.46
N ASP A 195 -16.60 -68.20 -13.40
CA ASP A 195 -16.33 -69.47 -12.72
C ASP A 195 -17.59 -70.08 -12.10
N LYS A 196 -18.46 -69.25 -11.50
CA LYS A 196 -19.77 -69.68 -11.00
C LYS A 196 -20.62 -70.33 -12.09
N VAL A 197 -20.68 -69.74 -13.29
CA VAL A 197 -21.45 -70.31 -14.41
C VAL A 197 -20.88 -71.66 -14.86
N VAL A 198 -19.55 -71.79 -14.90
CA VAL A 198 -18.87 -73.06 -15.22
C VAL A 198 -19.22 -74.13 -14.18
N ILE A 199 -19.16 -73.79 -12.89
CA ILE A 199 -19.48 -74.69 -11.79
C ILE A 199 -20.97 -75.10 -11.83
N GLU A 200 -21.90 -74.17 -12.03
CA GLU A 200 -23.33 -74.47 -12.14
C GLU A 200 -23.64 -75.42 -13.31
N ASN A 201 -22.94 -75.26 -14.44
CA ASN A 201 -23.07 -76.18 -15.57
C ASN A 201 -22.49 -77.56 -15.27
N SER A 202 -21.38 -77.64 -14.52
CA SER A 202 -20.81 -78.90 -14.07
C SER A 202 -21.75 -79.64 -13.09
N LEU A 203 -22.39 -78.90 -12.17
CA LEU A 203 -23.39 -79.45 -11.24
C LEU A 203 -24.62 -79.97 -11.98
N LYS A 204 -25.11 -79.24 -12.99
CA LYS A 204 -26.20 -79.71 -13.86
C LYS A 204 -25.83 -81.00 -14.56
N LYS A 205 -24.59 -81.13 -15.06
CA LYS A 205 -24.11 -82.35 -15.71
C LYS A 205 -24.07 -83.52 -14.73
N ILE A 206 -23.43 -83.35 -13.58
CA ILE A 206 -23.37 -84.37 -12.52
C ILE A 206 -24.77 -84.80 -12.07
N SER A 207 -25.72 -83.87 -11.97
CA SER A 207 -27.11 -84.19 -11.61
C SER A 207 -27.84 -85.03 -12.65
N ARG A 208 -27.46 -84.92 -13.94
CA ARG A 208 -27.97 -85.79 -15.00
C ARG A 208 -27.34 -87.17 -14.92
N ASP A 209 -26.03 -87.22 -14.73
CA ASP A 209 -25.28 -88.47 -14.58
C ASP A 209 -25.81 -89.30 -13.39
N ILE A 210 -26.13 -88.65 -12.26
CA ILE A 210 -26.77 -89.30 -11.10
C ILE A 210 -28.13 -89.90 -11.47
N LYS A 211 -28.96 -89.17 -12.22
CA LYS A 211 -30.28 -89.67 -12.64
C LYS A 211 -30.19 -90.85 -13.60
N GLU A 212 -29.19 -90.85 -14.49
CA GLU A 212 -28.93 -92.00 -15.37
C GLU A 212 -28.51 -93.22 -14.55
N ILE A 213 -27.59 -93.05 -13.61
CA ILE A 213 -27.14 -94.13 -12.71
C ILE A 213 -28.30 -94.67 -11.87
N ASP A 214 -29.18 -93.82 -11.33
CA ASP A 214 -30.36 -94.25 -10.57
C ASP A 214 -31.32 -95.08 -11.44
N ASN A 215 -31.46 -94.71 -12.72
CA ASN A 215 -32.31 -95.42 -13.66
C ASN A 215 -31.71 -96.79 -14.04
N ASP A 216 -30.40 -96.83 -14.29
CA ASP A 216 -29.66 -98.07 -14.52
C ASP A 216 -29.72 -99.00 -13.31
N PHE A 217 -29.63 -98.44 -12.10
CA PHE A 217 -29.77 -99.18 -10.85
C PHE A 217 -31.17 -99.78 -10.70
N ALA A 218 -32.23 -99.05 -11.08
CA ALA A 218 -33.60 -99.55 -11.06
C ALA A 218 -33.79 -100.70 -12.07
N ILE A 219 -33.22 -100.59 -13.28
CA ILE A 219 -33.24 -101.65 -14.30
C ILE A 219 -32.52 -102.90 -13.79
N LEU A 220 -31.34 -102.74 -13.19
CA LEU A 220 -30.57 -103.84 -12.62
C LEU A 220 -31.29 -104.51 -11.43
N GLN A 221 -32.03 -103.75 -10.62
CA GLN A 221 -32.91 -104.30 -9.58
C GLN A 221 -34.06 -105.12 -10.17
N GLU A 222 -34.65 -104.67 -11.27
CA GLU A 222 -35.70 -105.39 -11.97
C GLU A 222 -35.16 -106.67 -12.61
N GLU A 223 -33.99 -106.63 -13.27
CA GLU A 223 -33.31 -107.82 -13.80
C GLU A 223 -32.92 -108.82 -12.70
N LYS A 224 -32.44 -108.33 -11.56
CA LYS A 224 -32.18 -109.15 -10.37
C LYS A 224 -33.45 -109.83 -9.85
N SER A 225 -34.60 -109.15 -9.91
CA SER A 225 -35.89 -109.73 -9.51
C SER A 225 -36.38 -110.80 -10.49
N LYS A 226 -36.11 -110.64 -11.80
CA LYS A 226 -36.42 -111.62 -12.84
C LYS A 226 -35.50 -112.85 -12.76
N LEU A 227 -34.21 -112.65 -12.48
CA LEU A 227 -33.24 -113.73 -12.27
C LEU A 227 -33.56 -114.59 -11.04
N ARG A 228 -34.17 -114.01 -10.00
CA ARG A 228 -34.64 -114.74 -8.81
C ARG A 228 -35.81 -115.69 -9.07
N GLN A 229 -36.57 -115.52 -10.15
CA GLN A 229 -37.68 -116.42 -10.49
C GLN A 229 -37.25 -117.66 -11.28
N ILE A 230 -36.01 -117.70 -11.80
CA ILE A 230 -35.59 -118.74 -12.77
C ILE A 230 -34.77 -119.88 -12.14
N SER A 231 -34.20 -119.75 -10.93
CA SER A 231 -33.31 -120.78 -10.39
C SER A 231 -33.97 -121.68 -9.32
N ALA A 232 -34.74 -122.67 -9.77
CA ALA A 232 -35.03 -123.86 -8.98
C ALA A 232 -34.24 -125.05 -9.56
N THR A 233 -33.44 -125.69 -8.70
CA THR A 233 -32.66 -126.95 -8.84
C THR A 233 -31.16 -126.82 -9.19
N GLY A 234 -30.30 -127.38 -8.32
CA GLY A 234 -28.91 -127.79 -8.60
C GLY A 234 -27.79 -126.75 -8.49
N SER A 235 -28.02 -125.47 -8.83
CA SER A 235 -26.98 -124.42 -8.88
C SER A 235 -26.76 -123.63 -7.58
N LEU A 236 -27.63 -123.84 -6.58
CA LEU A 236 -27.76 -123.03 -5.36
C LEU A 236 -26.46 -122.81 -4.58
N MET A 237 -25.54 -123.77 -4.49
CA MET A 237 -24.27 -123.56 -3.78
C MET A 237 -23.28 -122.68 -4.54
N LYS A 238 -23.26 -122.76 -5.88
CA LYS A 238 -22.40 -121.91 -6.73
C LYS A 238 -22.96 -120.49 -6.81
N ASP A 239 -24.28 -120.38 -6.83
CA ASP A 239 -24.97 -119.10 -6.82
C ASP A 239 -24.88 -118.42 -5.45
N ILE A 240 -24.98 -119.14 -4.33
CA ILE A 240 -24.73 -118.58 -2.99
C ILE A 240 -23.30 -118.04 -2.89
N ALA A 241 -22.29 -118.79 -3.35
CA ALA A 241 -20.91 -118.31 -3.37
C ALA A 241 -20.73 -117.08 -4.27
N ASN A 242 -21.37 -117.06 -5.45
CA ASN A 242 -21.37 -115.89 -6.34
C ASN A 242 -22.12 -114.69 -5.74
N PHE A 243 -23.17 -114.93 -4.97
CA PHE A 243 -23.93 -113.89 -4.28
C PHE A 243 -23.20 -113.36 -3.05
N GLU A 244 -22.46 -114.19 -2.32
CA GLU A 244 -21.58 -113.75 -1.23
C GLU A 244 -20.42 -112.92 -1.79
N ASP A 245 -19.80 -113.37 -2.88
CA ASP A 245 -18.73 -112.61 -3.55
C ASP A 245 -19.27 -111.29 -4.15
N SER A 246 -20.50 -111.30 -4.69
CA SER A 246 -21.18 -110.08 -5.14
C SER A 246 -21.57 -109.16 -3.97
N ARG A 247 -22.03 -109.72 -2.84
CA ARG A 247 -22.35 -108.96 -1.62
C ARG A 247 -21.10 -108.28 -1.07
N ASP A 248 -19.97 -108.98 -1.04
CA ASP A 248 -18.73 -108.43 -0.51
C ASP A 248 -18.14 -107.39 -1.47
N LYS A 249 -18.27 -107.56 -2.79
CA LYS A 249 -17.96 -106.51 -3.79
C LYS A 249 -18.85 -105.28 -3.61
N LEU A 250 -20.17 -105.45 -3.46
CA LEU A 250 -21.12 -104.37 -3.20
C LEU A 250 -20.85 -103.67 -1.87
N ARG A 251 -20.47 -104.42 -0.83
CA ARG A 251 -20.10 -103.87 0.48
C ARG A 251 -18.82 -103.05 0.40
N ASN A 252 -17.82 -103.52 -0.35
CA ASN A 252 -16.58 -102.77 -0.57
C ASN A 252 -16.82 -101.51 -1.42
N GLN A 253 -17.69 -101.59 -2.44
CA GLN A 253 -18.12 -100.41 -3.20
C GLN A 253 -18.88 -99.41 -2.32
N PHE A 254 -19.79 -99.89 -1.47
CA PHE A 254 -20.52 -99.04 -0.52
C PHE A 254 -19.58 -98.36 0.46
N LEU A 255 -18.61 -99.10 1.03
CA LEU A 255 -17.59 -98.52 1.92
C LEU A 255 -16.72 -97.47 1.20
N ALA A 256 -16.35 -97.70 -0.07
CA ALA A 256 -15.59 -96.75 -0.86
C ALA A 256 -16.40 -95.50 -1.23
N VAL A 257 -17.72 -95.63 -1.47
CA VAL A 257 -18.61 -94.49 -1.71
C VAL A 257 -18.86 -93.72 -0.41
N SER A 258 -19.07 -94.41 0.71
CA SER A 258 -19.25 -93.80 2.03
C SER A 258 -18.01 -93.00 2.43
N SER A 259 -16.80 -93.55 2.25
CA SER A 259 -15.57 -92.82 2.58
C SER A 259 -15.34 -91.59 1.68
N LYS A 260 -15.72 -91.67 0.41
CA LYS A 260 -15.72 -90.51 -0.49
C LYS A 260 -16.73 -89.44 -0.07
N LEU A 261 -17.92 -89.84 0.38
CA LEU A 261 -18.95 -88.95 0.90
C LEU A 261 -18.49 -88.24 2.19
N ASP A 262 -17.87 -88.99 3.10
CA ASP A 262 -17.29 -88.45 4.34
C ASP A 262 -16.15 -87.47 4.03
N ALA A 263 -15.26 -87.81 3.09
CA ALA A 263 -14.20 -86.90 2.66
C ALA A 263 -14.76 -85.60 2.07
N LYS A 264 -15.80 -85.68 1.23
CA LYS A 264 -16.42 -84.50 0.60
C LYS A 264 -17.24 -83.66 1.56
N SER A 265 -17.89 -84.28 2.54
CA SER A 265 -18.60 -83.54 3.60
C SER A 265 -17.63 -82.82 4.55
N ILE A 266 -16.47 -83.41 4.86
CA ILE A 266 -15.40 -82.73 5.58
C ILE A 266 -14.86 -81.54 4.78
N GLU A 267 -14.65 -81.69 3.47
CA GLU A 267 -14.18 -80.60 2.59
C GLU A 267 -15.17 -79.44 2.53
N ILE A 268 -16.48 -79.72 2.39
CA ILE A 268 -17.53 -78.70 2.45
C ILE A 268 -17.48 -77.92 3.76
N ARG A 269 -17.31 -78.63 4.89
CA ARG A 269 -17.35 -78.02 6.22
C ARG A 269 -16.06 -77.28 6.58
N SER A 270 -14.91 -77.77 6.14
CA SER A 270 -13.60 -77.21 6.51
C SER A 270 -13.12 -76.11 5.58
N VAL A 271 -13.60 -76.08 4.33
CA VAL A 271 -13.14 -75.13 3.31
C VAL A 271 -14.27 -74.22 2.84
N LEU A 272 -15.36 -74.79 2.34
CA LEU A 272 -16.40 -74.00 1.66
C LEU A 272 -17.27 -73.19 2.62
N GLU A 273 -17.61 -73.73 3.80
CA GLU A 273 -18.40 -73.01 4.82
C GLU A 273 -17.67 -71.76 5.36
N PRO A 274 -16.40 -71.85 5.79
CA PRO A 274 -15.63 -70.67 6.22
C PRO A 274 -15.46 -69.64 5.10
N GLU A 275 -15.20 -70.10 3.87
CA GLU A 275 -15.00 -69.22 2.71
C GLU A 275 -16.29 -68.48 2.34
N SER A 276 -17.46 -69.15 2.41
CA SER A 276 -18.77 -68.54 2.23
C SER A 276 -19.06 -67.46 3.29
N ILE A 277 -18.74 -67.72 4.56
CA ILE A 277 -18.88 -66.73 5.64
C ILE A 277 -17.97 -65.53 5.38
N ASN A 278 -16.72 -65.77 4.98
CA ASN A 278 -15.76 -64.70 4.72
C ASN A 278 -16.19 -63.82 3.53
N LEU A 279 -16.63 -64.45 2.44
CA LEU A 279 -17.21 -63.77 1.28
C LEU A 279 -18.43 -62.91 1.65
N SER A 280 -19.32 -63.42 2.52
CA SER A 280 -20.49 -62.67 2.98
C SER A 280 -20.11 -61.42 3.78
N LYS A 281 -19.01 -61.49 4.55
CA LYS A 281 -18.49 -60.35 5.32
C LYS A 281 -17.89 -59.29 4.41
N ILE A 282 -17.06 -59.70 3.44
CA ILE A 282 -16.47 -58.82 2.44
C ILE A 282 -17.57 -58.09 1.63
N LEU A 283 -18.62 -58.83 1.22
CA LEU A 283 -19.76 -58.23 0.52
C LEU A 283 -20.42 -57.12 1.35
N LYS A 284 -20.66 -57.38 2.64
CA LYS A 284 -21.28 -56.40 3.54
C LYS A 284 -20.41 -55.17 3.78
N ASP A 285 -19.10 -55.36 3.91
CA ASP A 285 -18.14 -54.27 4.07
C ASP A 285 -18.09 -53.41 2.80
N ASN A 286 -18.12 -54.04 1.61
CA ASN A 286 -18.19 -53.34 0.33
C ASN A 286 -19.51 -52.59 0.11
N GLU A 287 -20.65 -53.15 0.55
CA GLU A 287 -21.95 -52.46 0.50
C GLU A 287 -21.95 -51.18 1.34
N LEU A 288 -21.39 -51.24 2.56
CA LEU A 288 -21.23 -50.08 3.43
C LEU A 288 -20.30 -49.03 2.82
N ALA A 289 -19.18 -49.45 2.22
CA ALA A 289 -18.25 -48.56 1.53
C ALA A 289 -18.94 -47.84 0.36
N LEU A 290 -19.72 -48.57 -0.45
CA LEU A 290 -20.50 -48.02 -1.57
C LEU A 290 -21.54 -46.98 -1.09
N GLU A 291 -22.22 -47.24 0.02
CA GLU A 291 -23.18 -46.30 0.56
C GLU A 291 -22.51 -45.00 1.04
N ASN A 292 -21.36 -45.12 1.70
CA ASN A 292 -20.57 -43.96 2.12
C ASN A 292 -20.05 -43.17 0.92
N LEU A 293 -19.56 -43.85 -0.13
CA LEU A 293 -19.09 -43.20 -1.35
C LEU A 293 -20.23 -42.42 -2.03
N LYS A 294 -21.43 -43.00 -2.10
CA LYS A 294 -22.62 -42.33 -2.65
C LYS A 294 -22.98 -41.06 -1.87
N LYS A 295 -22.89 -41.10 -0.53
CA LYS A 295 -23.11 -39.91 0.31
C LYS A 295 -22.07 -38.84 0.02
N SER A 296 -20.78 -39.19 -0.04
CA SER A 296 -19.70 -38.25 -0.37
C SER A 296 -19.85 -37.62 -1.75
N VAL A 297 -20.22 -38.40 -2.77
CA VAL A 297 -20.49 -37.90 -4.13
C VAL A 297 -21.66 -36.92 -4.13
N SER A 298 -22.73 -37.21 -3.38
CA SER A 298 -23.88 -36.31 -3.29
C SER A 298 -23.50 -34.97 -2.66
N SER A 299 -22.76 -34.96 -1.55
CA SER A 299 -22.30 -33.71 -0.90
C SER A 299 -21.33 -32.94 -1.80
N LEU A 300 -20.39 -33.61 -2.47
CA LEU A 300 -19.48 -32.96 -3.42
C LEU A 300 -20.26 -32.30 -4.57
N SER A 301 -21.30 -32.96 -5.09
CA SER A 301 -22.12 -32.42 -6.17
C SER A 301 -22.90 -31.16 -5.76
N GLU A 302 -23.36 -31.07 -4.50
CA GLU A 302 -23.98 -29.86 -3.97
C GLU A 302 -22.98 -28.73 -3.80
N THR A 303 -21.77 -29.07 -3.35
CA THR A 303 -20.67 -28.10 -3.17
C THR A 303 -20.23 -27.50 -4.51
N ILE A 304 -20.11 -28.34 -5.55
CA ILE A 304 -19.81 -27.90 -6.92
C ILE A 304 -20.88 -26.93 -7.43
N LYS A 305 -22.17 -27.25 -7.27
CA LYS A 305 -23.26 -26.35 -7.68
C LYS A 305 -23.21 -25.00 -6.97
N LYS A 306 -22.86 -24.99 -5.68
CA LYS A 306 -22.70 -23.75 -4.92
C LYS A 306 -21.57 -22.89 -5.49
N HIS A 307 -20.40 -23.48 -5.75
CA HIS A 307 -19.28 -22.77 -6.33
C HIS A 307 -19.51 -22.31 -7.77
N GLU A 308 -20.28 -23.05 -8.57
CA GLU A 308 -20.69 -22.61 -9.92
C GLU A 308 -21.55 -21.35 -9.88
N LEU A 309 -22.44 -21.23 -8.88
CA LEU A 309 -23.24 -20.01 -8.67
C LEU A 309 -22.36 -18.83 -8.23
N GLU A 310 -21.45 -19.05 -7.28
CA GLU A 310 -20.50 -18.03 -6.81
C GLU A 310 -19.59 -17.53 -7.96
N LEU A 311 -19.11 -18.43 -8.81
CA LEU A 311 -18.32 -18.09 -10.01
C LEU A 311 -19.11 -17.23 -11.00
N LYS A 312 -20.42 -17.48 -11.13
CA LYS A 312 -21.29 -16.70 -12.02
C LYS A 312 -21.47 -15.28 -11.50
N ASP A 313 -21.67 -15.12 -10.19
CA ASP A 313 -21.81 -13.81 -9.56
C ASP A 313 -20.49 -13.01 -9.62
N LEU A 314 -19.35 -13.67 -9.38
CA LEU A 314 -18.04 -13.04 -9.52
C LEU A 314 -17.78 -12.54 -10.95
N LYS A 315 -18.16 -13.30 -11.99
CA LYS A 315 -18.04 -12.87 -13.39
C LYS A 315 -18.93 -11.67 -13.73
N ILE A 316 -20.11 -11.55 -13.10
CA ILE A 316 -20.96 -10.38 -13.26
C ILE A 316 -20.28 -9.16 -12.64
N ARG A 317 -19.76 -9.31 -11.42
CA ARG A 317 -19.08 -8.24 -10.69
C ARG A 317 -17.79 -7.77 -11.39
N GLU A 318 -17.03 -8.69 -11.97
CA GLU A 318 -15.87 -8.37 -12.80
C GLU A 318 -16.23 -7.47 -14.00
N LYS A 319 -17.34 -7.78 -14.68
CA LYS A 319 -17.81 -6.97 -15.82
C LYS A 319 -18.25 -5.58 -15.40
N GLU A 320 -18.93 -5.45 -14.26
CA GLU A 320 -19.31 -4.15 -13.71
C GLU A 320 -18.07 -3.33 -13.35
N LEU A 321 -17.12 -3.92 -12.64
CA LEU A 321 -15.88 -3.25 -12.25
C LEU A 321 -15.04 -2.83 -13.48
N SER A 322 -15.00 -3.66 -14.52
CA SER A 322 -14.34 -3.33 -15.80
C SER A 322 -14.97 -2.13 -16.50
N LYS A 323 -16.31 -2.01 -16.43
CA LYS A 323 -17.04 -0.87 -16.98
C LYS A 323 -16.72 0.41 -16.22
N ASP A 324 -16.73 0.36 -14.89
CA ASP A 324 -16.41 1.50 -14.04
C ASP A 324 -14.95 1.94 -14.25
N TYR A 325 -14.02 0.98 -14.35
CA TYR A 325 -12.61 1.26 -14.63
C TYR A 325 -12.41 2.02 -15.95
N LYS A 326 -13.13 1.64 -17.01
CA LYS A 326 -13.11 2.38 -18.28
C LYS A 326 -13.61 3.82 -18.14
N GLN A 327 -14.70 4.04 -17.39
CA GLN A 327 -15.22 5.38 -17.14
C GLN A 327 -14.23 6.25 -16.35
N TYR A 328 -13.51 5.67 -15.38
CA TYR A 328 -12.47 6.39 -14.65
C TYR A 328 -11.28 6.78 -15.53
N ILE A 329 -10.88 5.93 -16.48
CA ILE A 329 -9.83 6.26 -17.46
C ILE A 329 -10.26 7.43 -18.33
N GLU A 330 -11.48 7.40 -18.89
CA GLU A 330 -12.01 8.50 -19.72
C GLU A 330 -12.05 9.82 -18.94
N LYS A 331 -12.53 9.79 -17.69
CA LYS A 331 -12.57 10.97 -16.83
C LYS A 331 -11.17 11.50 -16.49
N ARG A 332 -10.20 10.62 -16.27
CA ARG A 332 -8.80 10.98 -16.04
C ARG A 332 -8.20 11.68 -17.26
N ASP A 333 -8.49 11.18 -18.45
CA ASP A 333 -7.92 11.72 -19.68
C ASP A 333 -8.52 13.10 -20.02
N LEU A 334 -9.83 13.29 -19.78
CA LEU A 334 -10.47 14.61 -19.84
C LEU A 334 -9.83 15.61 -18.86
N LEU A 335 -9.62 15.21 -17.60
CA LEU A 335 -8.98 16.06 -16.60
C LEU A 335 -7.52 16.41 -16.96
N LYS A 336 -6.80 15.51 -17.64
CA LYS A 336 -5.46 15.80 -18.14
C LYS A 336 -5.49 16.85 -19.24
N GLU A 337 -6.42 16.75 -20.19
CA GLU A 337 -6.57 17.77 -21.23
C GLU A 337 -6.92 19.14 -20.66
N ASP A 338 -7.83 19.18 -19.67
CA ASP A 338 -8.20 20.43 -19.02
C ASP A 338 -7.02 21.05 -18.27
N ARG A 339 -6.21 20.23 -17.58
CA ARG A 339 -4.99 20.69 -16.91
C ARG A 339 -3.98 21.29 -17.89
N ILE A 340 -3.77 20.66 -19.05
CA ILE A 340 -2.86 21.17 -20.09
C ILE A 340 -3.35 22.53 -20.60
N LYS A 341 -4.65 22.67 -20.89
CA LYS A 341 -5.24 23.95 -21.32
C LYS A 341 -5.10 25.04 -20.26
N GLU A 342 -5.15 24.69 -18.99
CA GLU A 342 -4.97 25.62 -17.89
C GLU A 342 -3.50 26.04 -17.75
N GLU A 343 -2.56 25.10 -17.83
CA GLU A 343 -1.11 25.38 -17.84
C GLU A 343 -0.72 26.32 -19.00
N GLU A 344 -1.24 26.09 -20.21
CA GLU A 344 -0.99 27.00 -21.36
C GLU A 344 -1.52 28.43 -21.13
N LYS A 345 -2.64 28.58 -20.40
CA LYS A 345 -3.16 29.90 -20.04
C LYS A 345 -2.25 30.58 -19.01
N TYR A 346 -1.81 29.84 -17.99
CA TYR A 346 -0.89 30.36 -16.99
C TYR A 346 0.44 30.80 -17.61
N GLU A 347 1.03 30.04 -18.53
CA GLU A 347 2.26 30.45 -19.22
C GLU A 347 2.07 31.75 -20.02
N LYS A 348 0.93 31.90 -20.72
CA LYS A 348 0.62 33.13 -21.46
C LYS A 348 0.46 34.35 -20.55
N GLU A 349 -0.16 34.18 -19.38
CA GLU A 349 -0.28 35.27 -18.41
C GLU A 349 1.04 35.59 -17.73
N PHE A 350 1.84 34.56 -17.38
CA PHE A 350 3.17 34.73 -16.81
C PHE A 350 4.09 35.51 -17.74
N ALA A 351 4.08 35.19 -19.04
CA ALA A 351 4.85 35.93 -20.05
C ALA A 351 4.42 37.42 -20.17
N LYS A 352 3.13 37.73 -19.96
CA LYS A 352 2.67 39.13 -19.89
C LYS A 352 3.17 39.82 -18.62
N PHE A 353 3.13 39.11 -17.49
CA PHE A 353 3.60 39.62 -16.21
C PHE A 353 5.10 39.95 -16.23
N ASP A 354 5.93 39.09 -16.82
CA ASP A 354 7.37 39.34 -16.95
C ASP A 354 7.66 40.62 -17.75
N LYS A 355 6.92 40.86 -18.85
CA LYS A 355 7.04 42.12 -19.62
C LYS A 355 6.66 43.35 -18.80
N VAL A 356 5.65 43.25 -17.93
CA VAL A 356 5.25 44.34 -17.04
C VAL A 356 6.30 44.58 -15.96
N LYS A 357 6.87 43.50 -15.40
CA LYS A 357 7.94 43.57 -14.39
C LYS A 357 9.19 44.24 -14.95
N GLU A 358 9.57 43.92 -16.18
CA GLU A 358 10.71 44.53 -16.88
C GLU A 358 10.48 46.04 -17.09
N LYS A 359 9.30 46.44 -17.58
CA LYS A 359 8.92 47.87 -17.69
C LYS A 359 8.93 48.58 -16.34
N GLY A 360 8.45 47.93 -15.28
CA GLY A 360 8.47 48.47 -13.92
C GLY A 360 9.89 48.70 -13.39
N ALA A 361 10.83 47.81 -13.71
CA ALA A 361 12.24 47.98 -13.37
C ALA A 361 12.86 49.18 -14.11
N GLN A 362 12.58 49.33 -15.40
CA GLN A 362 13.04 50.48 -16.19
C GLN A 362 12.50 51.82 -15.64
N LEU A 363 11.22 51.86 -15.26
CA LEU A 363 10.62 53.05 -14.65
C LEU A 363 11.24 53.41 -13.30
N ARG A 364 11.52 52.42 -12.44
CA ARG A 364 12.20 52.66 -11.15
C ARG A 364 13.60 53.22 -11.35
N TYR A 365 14.34 52.70 -12.32
CA TYR A 365 15.67 53.22 -12.66
C TYR A 365 15.59 54.70 -13.08
N ALA A 366 14.64 55.04 -13.97
CA ALA A 366 14.43 56.42 -14.39
C ALA A 366 14.03 57.36 -13.23
N ILE A 367 13.16 56.91 -12.31
CA ILE A 367 12.80 57.70 -11.12
C ILE A 367 14.02 57.99 -10.25
N GLY A 368 14.89 57.00 -10.02
CA GLY A 368 16.12 57.19 -9.26
C GLY A 368 17.05 58.23 -9.89
N GLU A 369 17.20 58.22 -11.23
CA GLU A 369 17.97 59.25 -11.93
C GLU A 369 17.37 60.65 -11.73
N TYR A 370 16.04 60.78 -11.81
CA TYR A 370 15.37 62.06 -11.56
C TYR A 370 15.52 62.56 -10.11
N GLU A 371 15.44 61.67 -9.12
CA GLU A 371 15.61 62.02 -7.70
C GLU A 371 17.03 62.52 -7.41
N THR A 372 18.06 61.86 -7.96
CA THR A 372 19.45 62.31 -7.83
C THR A 372 19.66 63.68 -8.46
N LEU A 373 19.14 63.90 -9.67
CA LEU A 373 19.23 65.20 -10.36
C LEU A 373 18.49 66.31 -9.60
N SER A 374 17.32 66.00 -9.03
CA SER A 374 16.58 66.98 -8.22
C SER A 374 17.31 67.32 -6.93
N SER A 375 18.00 66.36 -6.31
CA SER A 375 18.81 66.60 -5.11
C SER A 375 19.99 67.52 -5.41
N THR A 376 20.74 67.26 -6.50
CA THR A 376 21.88 68.10 -6.88
C THR A 376 21.45 69.52 -7.19
N LEU A 377 20.31 69.71 -7.87
CA LEU A 377 19.77 71.03 -8.17
C LEU A 377 19.36 71.80 -6.90
N ASN A 378 18.79 71.10 -5.91
CA ASN A 378 18.44 71.71 -4.62
C ASN A 378 19.67 72.11 -3.80
N ASP A 379 20.73 71.30 -3.84
CA ASP A 379 22.00 71.62 -3.17
C ASP A 379 22.69 72.83 -3.80
N GLU A 380 22.70 72.93 -5.14
CA GLU A 380 23.18 74.11 -5.87
C GLU A 380 22.38 75.37 -5.53
N MET A 381 21.05 75.27 -5.48
CA MET A 381 20.18 76.39 -5.08
C MET A 381 20.50 76.86 -3.65
N LYS A 382 20.72 75.93 -2.72
CA LYS A 382 21.05 76.26 -1.32
C LYS A 382 22.41 76.96 -1.20
N PHE A 383 23.38 76.54 -2.01
CA PHE A 383 24.69 77.19 -2.09
C PHE A 383 24.56 78.63 -2.58
N LEU A 384 23.80 78.85 -3.66
CA LEU A 384 23.58 80.18 -4.22
C LEU A 384 22.85 81.12 -3.25
N TYR A 385 21.88 80.60 -2.49
CA TYR A 385 21.22 81.36 -1.42
C TYR A 385 22.17 81.75 -0.29
N GLN A 386 23.15 80.91 0.04
CA GLN A 386 24.17 81.24 1.05
C GLN A 386 25.14 82.32 0.55
N GLU A 387 25.58 82.24 -0.70
CA GLU A 387 26.42 83.30 -1.30
C GLU A 387 25.71 84.65 -1.31
N LEU A 388 24.45 84.68 -1.76
CA LEU A 388 23.66 85.92 -1.77
C LEU A 388 23.48 86.50 -0.36
N ARG A 389 23.27 85.64 0.65
CA ARG A 389 23.17 86.05 2.05
C ARG A 389 24.51 86.59 2.58
N ALA A 390 25.62 85.96 2.23
CA ALA A 390 26.95 86.43 2.63
C ALA A 390 27.26 87.80 2.02
N GLU A 391 26.98 87.98 0.71
CA GLU A 391 27.18 89.26 0.02
C GLU A 391 26.28 90.37 0.60
N PHE A 392 25.05 90.03 1.02
CA PHE A 392 24.15 90.97 1.68
C PHE A 392 24.65 91.38 3.08
N ILE A 393 25.25 90.46 3.83
CA ILE A 393 25.86 90.78 5.14
C ILE A 393 27.12 91.64 4.95
N GLU A 394 27.93 91.35 3.94
CA GLU A 394 29.17 92.07 3.65
C GLU A 394 28.91 93.51 3.16
N LYS A 395 27.88 93.73 2.33
CA LYS A 395 27.48 95.08 1.88
C LYS A 395 26.82 95.95 2.96
N ASN A 396 26.28 95.35 4.02
CA ASN A 396 25.57 96.06 5.10
C ASN A 396 26.38 96.09 6.41
N ALA A 397 27.71 95.92 6.33
CA ALA A 397 28.60 95.89 7.50
C ALA A 397 28.89 97.28 8.13
N ASP A 398 28.47 98.38 7.50
CA ASP A 398 28.54 99.74 8.05
C ASP A 398 27.14 100.36 8.10
N GLU A 399 26.41 100.15 9.21
CA GLU A 399 25.57 101.14 9.92
C GLU A 399 24.73 100.45 11.01
N ASN A 400 24.79 101.01 12.21
CA ASN A 400 24.04 100.56 13.39
C ASN A 400 22.52 100.75 13.19
N GLU A 401 21.79 99.68 12.88
CA GLU A 401 20.34 99.60 13.12
C GLU A 401 19.85 98.14 13.27
N ILE A 402 20.28 97.47 14.35
CA ILE A 402 19.91 96.07 14.65
C ILE A 402 18.56 95.94 15.38
N ILE A 403 17.83 97.02 15.67
CA ILE A 403 16.59 96.94 16.48
C ILE A 403 15.42 97.67 15.79
N LEU A 404 15.07 97.27 14.56
CA LEU A 404 13.73 97.52 13.98
C LEU A 404 13.44 96.66 12.72
N GLY A 405 13.83 95.38 12.74
CA GLY A 405 13.92 94.54 11.54
C GLY A 405 12.82 93.50 11.30
N GLU A 406 11.78 93.40 12.14
CA GLU A 406 10.73 92.37 11.95
C GLU A 406 9.47 92.86 11.22
N SER A 407 9.29 94.18 11.07
CA SER A 407 8.09 94.74 10.41
C SER A 407 8.32 95.29 9.00
N LYS A 408 9.56 95.25 8.47
CA LYS A 408 9.88 95.69 7.09
C LYS A 408 10.12 94.54 6.10
N ILE A 409 10.10 93.29 6.55
CA ILE A 409 10.31 92.10 5.70
C ILE A 409 9.07 91.79 4.85
N ASN A 410 7.86 92.10 5.32
CA ASN A 410 6.63 91.88 4.56
C ASN A 410 6.40 92.90 3.42
N ASP A 411 6.87 94.14 3.57
CA ASP A 411 6.64 95.19 2.58
C ASP A 411 7.64 95.13 1.40
N LEU A 412 8.80 94.48 1.58
CA LEU A 412 9.79 94.26 0.52
C LEU A 412 9.45 93.11 -0.42
N ILE A 413 8.53 92.20 -0.04
CA ILE A 413 8.06 91.10 -0.90
C ILE A 413 7.24 91.62 -2.09
N VAL A 414 6.62 92.80 -1.96
CA VAL A 414 5.77 93.40 -3.01
C VAL A 414 6.59 94.19 -4.05
N MET A 415 7.80 94.66 -3.71
CA MET A 415 8.63 95.46 -4.63
C MET A 415 9.60 94.63 -5.50
N VAL A 416 9.74 93.32 -5.26
CA VAL A 416 10.59 92.43 -6.07
C VAL A 416 9.90 92.02 -7.39
N ASP A 417 8.59 92.22 -7.51
CA ASP A 417 7.79 91.77 -8.67
C ASP A 417 7.98 92.65 -9.94
N GLU A 418 8.51 93.87 -9.82
CA GLU A 418 8.65 94.79 -10.98
C GLU A 418 10.05 94.86 -11.61
N LYS A 419 11.10 94.29 -11.00
CA LYS A 419 12.49 94.40 -11.51
C LYS A 419 13.08 93.11 -12.11
N LEU A 420 12.33 92.02 -12.20
CA LEU A 420 12.78 90.73 -12.76
C LEU A 420 12.65 90.60 -14.29
N THR A 421 12.36 91.68 -15.03
CA THR A 421 12.15 91.64 -16.49
C THR A 421 13.43 91.72 -17.35
N LYS A 422 14.64 91.59 -16.78
CA LYS A 422 15.90 91.76 -17.54
C LYS A 422 17.01 90.72 -17.30
N THR A 423 16.66 89.49 -16.97
CA THR A 423 17.57 88.34 -17.18
C THR A 423 16.88 87.33 -18.06
N GLN A 424 17.42 87.19 -19.26
CA GLN A 424 16.96 86.33 -20.35
C GLN A 424 17.27 84.86 -20.01
N ILE A 425 16.68 84.34 -18.94
CA ILE A 425 16.42 82.90 -18.83
C ILE A 425 15.13 82.70 -19.61
N ASP A 426 15.15 81.83 -20.62
CA ASP A 426 14.02 81.60 -21.50
C ASP A 426 12.86 80.93 -20.73
N VAL A 427 12.08 81.76 -20.04
CA VAL A 427 10.90 81.35 -19.27
C VAL A 427 9.92 80.58 -20.16
N LYS A 428 9.91 80.86 -21.47
CA LYS A 428 9.12 80.12 -22.46
C LYS A 428 9.65 78.70 -22.69
N GLU A 429 10.96 78.49 -22.78
CA GLU A 429 11.53 77.14 -22.87
C GLU A 429 11.28 76.29 -21.63
N LEU A 430 11.41 76.89 -20.44
CA LEU A 430 11.10 76.20 -19.18
C LEU A 430 9.61 75.89 -19.06
N GLN A 431 8.73 76.82 -19.45
CA GLN A 431 7.29 76.57 -19.53
C GLN A 431 6.95 75.46 -20.54
N ASN A 432 7.64 75.40 -21.69
CA ASN A 432 7.47 74.34 -22.67
C ASN A 432 7.97 72.98 -22.15
N LYS A 433 9.10 72.94 -21.43
CA LYS A 433 9.59 71.71 -20.77
C LYS A 433 8.62 71.25 -19.68
N VAL A 434 8.10 72.16 -18.86
CA VAL A 434 7.09 71.85 -17.83
C VAL A 434 5.80 71.35 -18.47
N ASN A 435 5.35 71.96 -19.56
CA ASN A 435 4.15 71.50 -20.27
C ASN A 435 4.37 70.14 -20.93
N ASN A 436 5.53 69.87 -21.54
CA ASN A 436 5.89 68.55 -22.09
C ASN A 436 6.01 67.47 -21.02
N LEU A 437 6.54 67.82 -19.84
CA LEU A 437 6.58 66.92 -18.69
C LEU A 437 5.18 66.67 -18.14
N LYS A 438 4.32 67.68 -18.07
CA LYS A 438 2.90 67.53 -17.69
C LYS A 438 2.12 66.66 -18.67
N THR A 439 2.32 66.79 -19.99
CA THR A 439 1.69 65.90 -20.98
C THR A 439 2.25 64.48 -20.90
N ARG A 440 3.56 64.29 -20.68
CA ARG A 440 4.12 62.94 -20.43
C ARG A 440 3.56 62.32 -19.14
N MET A 441 3.47 63.10 -18.07
CA MET A 441 2.93 62.66 -16.78
C MET A 441 1.43 62.30 -16.88
N ASN A 442 0.65 63.09 -17.60
CA ASN A 442 -0.75 62.77 -17.91
C ASN A 442 -0.89 61.55 -18.84
N GLY A 443 0.10 61.27 -19.68
CA GLY A 443 0.16 60.08 -20.54
C GLY A 443 0.39 58.76 -19.78
N PHE A 444 0.94 58.81 -18.55
CA PHE A 444 1.06 57.63 -17.68
C PHE A 444 -0.24 57.27 -16.95
N GLY A 445 -1.30 58.08 -17.09
CA GLY A 445 -2.56 57.89 -16.38
C GLY A 445 -2.45 58.19 -14.88
N SER A 446 -3.50 57.86 -14.12
CA SER A 446 -3.48 58.00 -12.67
C SER A 446 -2.47 57.03 -12.05
N ILE A 447 -1.47 57.56 -11.34
CA ILE A 447 -0.45 56.78 -10.64
C ILE A 447 -1.15 55.89 -9.61
N ASN A 448 -1.15 54.58 -9.85
CA ASN A 448 -1.78 53.62 -8.96
C ASN A 448 -0.90 53.36 -7.74
N MET A 449 -1.08 54.18 -6.71
CA MET A 449 -0.35 54.09 -5.44
C MET A 449 -0.53 52.72 -4.75
N LYS A 450 -1.56 51.94 -5.11
CA LYS A 450 -1.77 50.58 -4.57
C LYS A 450 -0.94 49.51 -5.28
N ALA A 451 -0.29 49.81 -6.41
CA ALA A 451 0.47 48.82 -7.17
C ALA A 451 1.67 48.26 -6.39
N VAL A 452 2.30 49.07 -5.54
CA VAL A 452 3.40 48.63 -4.66
C VAL A 452 2.86 47.66 -3.60
N GLU A 453 1.76 48.02 -2.92
CA GLU A 453 1.13 47.14 -1.93
C GLU A 453 0.58 45.84 -2.54
N ILE A 454 0.07 45.88 -3.78
CA ILE A 454 -0.40 44.71 -4.51
C ILE A 454 0.77 43.81 -4.89
N TYR A 455 1.89 44.39 -5.36
CA TYR A 455 3.10 43.64 -5.71
C TYR A 455 3.66 42.89 -4.50
N ASP A 456 3.78 43.55 -3.34
CA ASP A 456 4.31 42.92 -2.13
C ASP A 456 3.43 41.75 -1.68
N LYS A 457 2.11 41.90 -1.77
CA LYS A 457 1.15 40.82 -1.49
C LYS A 457 1.25 39.66 -2.48
N LEU A 458 1.35 39.95 -3.77
CA LEU A 458 1.51 38.93 -4.82
C LEU A 458 2.84 38.19 -4.66
N ASN A 459 3.90 38.90 -4.26
CA ASN A 459 5.21 38.30 -4.00
C ASN A 459 5.19 37.40 -2.77
N GLU A 460 4.47 37.77 -1.71
CA GLU A 460 4.25 36.88 -0.56
C GLU A 460 3.46 35.62 -0.93
N GLU A 461 2.41 35.76 -1.73
CA GLU A 461 1.60 34.61 -2.18
C GLU A 461 2.40 33.70 -3.12
N PHE A 462 3.18 34.28 -4.02
CA PHE A 462 4.10 33.56 -4.88
C PHE A 462 5.13 32.77 -4.08
N ASN A 463 5.76 33.39 -3.08
CA ASN A 463 6.73 32.70 -2.23
C ASN A 463 6.09 31.54 -1.44
N LYS A 464 4.86 31.69 -0.94
CA LYS A 464 4.13 30.59 -0.29
C LYS A 464 3.84 29.43 -1.23
N LEU A 465 3.46 29.71 -2.48
CA LEU A 465 3.26 28.67 -3.50
C LEU A 465 4.57 27.99 -3.85
N LEU A 466 5.68 28.73 -3.89
CA LEU A 466 7.00 28.22 -4.15
C LEU A 466 7.47 27.28 -3.03
N ASP A 467 7.29 27.68 -1.77
CA ASP A 467 7.56 26.84 -0.60
C ASP A 467 6.71 25.57 -0.62
N LYS A 468 5.41 25.69 -0.89
CA LYS A 468 4.51 24.52 -0.99
C LYS A 468 4.93 23.56 -2.09
N ARG A 469 5.38 24.07 -3.25
CA ARG A 469 5.92 23.25 -4.33
C ARG A 469 7.20 22.53 -3.91
N GLN A 470 8.07 23.20 -3.15
CA GLN A 470 9.29 22.58 -2.64
C GLN A 470 8.95 21.47 -1.64
N THR A 471 8.04 21.69 -0.70
CA THR A 471 7.59 20.65 0.25
C THR A 471 7.02 19.43 -0.49
N LEU A 472 6.14 19.63 -1.48
CA LEU A 472 5.57 18.54 -2.27
C LEU A 472 6.63 17.75 -3.05
N ASN A 473 7.68 18.42 -3.54
CA ASN A 473 8.78 17.73 -4.21
C ASN A 473 9.61 16.91 -3.22
N VAL A 474 9.85 17.42 -2.01
CA VAL A 474 10.54 16.66 -0.95
C VAL A 474 9.72 15.43 -0.56
N GLU A 475 8.42 15.58 -0.32
CA GLU A 475 7.52 14.46 -0.01
C GLU A 475 7.49 13.41 -1.13
N LYS A 476 7.47 13.86 -2.40
CA LYS A 476 7.57 12.96 -3.56
C LYS A 476 8.89 12.18 -3.55
N ASP A 477 10.01 12.86 -3.32
CA ASP A 477 11.34 12.23 -3.31
C ASP A 477 11.47 11.24 -2.13
N GLU A 478 10.88 11.56 -0.97
CA GLU A 478 10.79 10.65 0.18
C GLU A 478 10.00 9.39 -0.17
N ILE A 479 8.83 9.53 -0.80
CA ILE A 479 8.01 8.39 -1.25
C ILE A 479 8.78 7.54 -2.26
N LEU A 480 9.48 8.15 -3.23
CA LEU A 480 10.29 7.41 -4.20
C LEU A 480 11.45 6.66 -3.52
N SER A 481 12.10 7.28 -2.53
CA SER A 481 13.15 6.63 -1.75
C SER A 481 12.62 5.46 -0.93
N PHE A 482 11.44 5.60 -0.33
CA PHE A 482 10.78 4.54 0.42
C PHE A 482 10.37 3.37 -0.48
N ILE A 483 9.88 3.65 -1.69
CA ILE A 483 9.59 2.61 -2.69
C ILE A 483 10.87 1.86 -3.06
N ALA A 484 11.97 2.58 -3.31
CA ALA A 484 13.26 1.96 -3.62
C ALA A 484 13.77 1.08 -2.48
N GLU A 485 13.69 1.55 -1.23
CA GLU A 485 14.08 0.77 -0.03
C GLU A 485 13.18 -0.46 0.14
N MET A 486 11.87 -0.32 -0.08
CA MET A 486 10.92 -1.44 -0.03
C MET A 486 11.22 -2.47 -1.11
N ASP A 487 11.53 -2.04 -2.33
CA ASP A 487 11.86 -2.97 -3.41
C ASP A 487 13.20 -3.68 -3.18
N GLU A 488 14.18 -3.01 -2.57
CA GLU A 488 15.43 -3.65 -2.13
C GLU A 488 15.18 -4.71 -1.06
N LYS A 489 14.41 -4.39 -0.01
CA LYS A 489 14.01 -5.35 1.04
C LYS A 489 13.20 -6.53 0.50
N LYS A 490 12.32 -6.30 -0.48
CA LYS A 490 11.59 -7.39 -1.15
C LYS A 490 12.53 -8.29 -1.93
N LYS A 491 13.50 -7.73 -2.66
CA LYS A 491 14.51 -8.50 -3.40
C LYS A 491 15.36 -9.34 -2.45
N GLU A 492 15.81 -8.75 -1.34
CA GLU A 492 16.59 -9.44 -0.32
C GLU A 492 15.81 -10.63 0.26
N ARG A 493 14.58 -10.41 0.75
CA ARG A 493 13.72 -11.49 1.27
C ARG A 493 13.43 -12.56 0.24
N PHE A 494 13.14 -12.17 -1.00
CA PHE A 494 12.90 -13.13 -2.09
C PHE A 494 14.13 -13.99 -2.31
N MET A 495 15.32 -13.40 -2.44
CA MET A 495 16.56 -14.13 -2.64
C MET A 495 16.91 -15.05 -1.46
N GLU A 496 16.69 -14.59 -0.22
CA GLU A 496 16.88 -15.44 0.97
C GLU A 496 15.96 -16.66 0.94
N THR A 497 14.68 -16.47 0.66
CA THR A 497 13.72 -17.57 0.56
C THR A 497 14.00 -18.49 -0.62
N PHE A 498 14.41 -17.93 -1.77
CA PHE A 498 14.75 -18.67 -2.97
C PHE A 498 16.00 -19.55 -2.76
N ILE A 499 17.04 -19.01 -2.12
CA ILE A 499 18.25 -19.77 -1.78
C ILE A 499 17.90 -20.93 -0.85
N LYS A 500 17.11 -20.68 0.21
CA LYS A 500 16.68 -21.74 1.12
C LYS A 500 15.89 -22.83 0.40
N LEU A 501 14.90 -22.44 -0.40
CA LEU A 501 14.08 -23.36 -1.17
C LEU A 501 14.92 -24.17 -2.16
N ARG A 502 15.87 -23.54 -2.85
CA ARG A 502 16.81 -24.23 -3.74
C ARG A 502 17.63 -25.27 -2.98
N ASP A 503 18.18 -24.90 -1.82
CA ASP A 503 19.06 -25.78 -1.06
C ASP A 503 18.28 -26.98 -0.50
N PHE A 504 17.06 -26.77 0.02
CA PHE A 504 16.15 -27.85 0.43
C PHE A 504 15.74 -28.74 -0.74
N PHE A 505 15.46 -28.14 -1.89
CA PHE A 505 15.07 -28.87 -3.09
C PHE A 505 16.18 -29.79 -3.60
N ILE A 506 17.43 -29.32 -3.59
CA ILE A 506 18.60 -30.14 -3.93
C ILE A 506 18.77 -31.29 -2.94
N ASP A 507 18.67 -31.02 -1.63
CA ASP A 507 18.83 -32.04 -0.58
C ASP A 507 17.73 -33.12 -0.66
N ILE A 508 16.46 -32.72 -0.73
CA ILE A 508 15.32 -33.64 -0.81
C ILE A 508 15.36 -34.45 -2.10
N PHE A 509 15.70 -33.84 -3.24
CA PHE A 509 15.83 -34.58 -4.50
C PHE A 509 16.96 -35.62 -4.43
N SER A 510 18.11 -35.28 -3.84
CA SER A 510 19.23 -36.22 -3.68
C SER A 510 18.88 -37.42 -2.79
N LYS A 511 17.99 -37.24 -1.81
CA LYS A 511 17.46 -38.31 -0.95
C LYS A 511 16.46 -39.21 -1.68
N LEU A 512 15.65 -38.65 -2.59
CA LEU A 512 14.63 -39.37 -3.34
C LEU A 512 15.17 -40.06 -4.61
N SER A 513 16.25 -39.55 -5.20
CA SER A 513 16.83 -40.07 -6.44
C SER A 513 18.31 -40.43 -6.27
N THR A 514 18.65 -41.70 -6.50
CA THR A 514 20.03 -42.20 -6.41
C THR A 514 20.91 -41.88 -7.63
N LYS A 515 20.34 -41.34 -8.71
CA LYS A 515 21.04 -41.05 -9.99
C LYS A 515 20.56 -39.76 -10.66
N GLY A 516 20.77 -38.61 -10.01
CA GLY A 516 20.62 -37.33 -10.68
C GLY A 516 20.89 -36.11 -9.81
N GLU A 517 21.10 -34.96 -10.45
CA GLU A 517 21.27 -33.64 -9.84
C GLU A 517 20.16 -32.69 -10.33
N VAL A 518 19.78 -31.72 -9.51
CA VAL A 518 18.76 -30.73 -9.84
C VAL A 518 19.28 -29.33 -9.55
N GLU A 519 18.92 -28.38 -10.41
CA GLU A 519 19.20 -26.97 -10.25
C GLU A 519 17.91 -26.16 -10.36
N LEU A 520 17.82 -25.15 -9.50
CA LEU A 520 16.76 -24.14 -9.52
C LEU A 520 17.40 -22.77 -9.80
N ASN A 521 17.12 -22.20 -10.97
CA ASN A 521 17.71 -20.95 -11.41
C ASN A 521 16.61 -19.91 -11.72
N VAL A 522 16.92 -18.63 -11.53
CA VAL A 522 16.04 -17.53 -11.95
C VAL A 522 16.35 -17.18 -13.40
N GLU A 523 15.35 -17.00 -14.25
CA GLU A 523 15.55 -16.71 -15.68
C GLU A 523 16.30 -15.39 -15.91
N ASN A 524 16.11 -14.40 -15.04
CA ASN A 524 16.78 -13.10 -15.14
C ASN A 524 17.05 -12.49 -13.76
N GLU A 525 18.32 -12.49 -13.34
CA GLU A 525 18.77 -11.93 -12.05
C GLU A 525 18.54 -10.40 -11.93
N LYS A 526 18.36 -9.68 -13.05
CA LYS A 526 18.14 -8.22 -13.04
C LYS A 526 16.70 -7.82 -12.80
N ASP A 527 15.74 -8.69 -13.13
CA ASP A 527 14.30 -8.42 -13.01
C ASP A 527 13.55 -9.60 -12.37
N LEU A 528 13.89 -9.87 -11.12
CA LEU A 528 13.41 -11.01 -10.33
C LEU A 528 11.87 -11.13 -10.27
N PHE A 529 11.14 -10.01 -10.31
CA PHE A 529 9.68 -10.01 -10.13
C PHE A 529 8.89 -10.26 -11.42
N ASN A 530 9.47 -9.95 -12.59
CA ASN A 530 8.85 -10.25 -13.88
C ASN A 530 9.43 -11.52 -14.53
N SER A 531 10.49 -12.10 -13.96
CA SER A 531 11.14 -13.31 -14.45
C SER A 531 10.54 -14.58 -13.85
N GLY A 532 10.52 -15.67 -14.63
CA GLY A 532 10.18 -17.00 -14.14
C GLY A 532 11.33 -17.68 -13.39
N VAL A 533 11.01 -18.83 -12.80
CA VAL A 533 11.99 -19.76 -12.21
C VAL A 533 12.08 -20.99 -13.09
N GLU A 534 13.30 -21.40 -13.45
CA GLU A 534 13.60 -22.55 -14.29
C GLU A 534 14.13 -23.71 -13.45
N ILE A 535 13.54 -24.90 -13.62
CA ILE A 535 13.98 -26.14 -12.97
C ILE A 535 14.72 -26.98 -14.02
N ARG A 536 15.99 -27.28 -13.77
CA ARG A 536 16.82 -28.13 -14.63
C ARG A 536 17.22 -29.40 -13.90
N VAL A 537 17.11 -30.55 -14.56
CA VAL A 537 17.37 -31.86 -13.96
C VAL A 537 18.39 -32.64 -14.81
N ARG A 538 19.41 -33.22 -14.17
CA ARG A 538 20.47 -34.02 -14.78
C ARG A 538 20.41 -35.46 -14.26
N LEU A 539 20.02 -36.41 -15.11
CA LEU A 539 19.83 -37.83 -14.72
C LEU A 539 20.98 -38.76 -15.12
N SER A 540 21.82 -38.34 -16.06
CA SER A 540 23.00 -39.10 -16.52
C SER A 540 24.15 -38.15 -16.85
N LYS A 541 25.36 -38.66 -17.13
CA LYS A 541 26.60 -37.88 -17.26
C LYS A 541 26.60 -36.77 -18.33
N ASN A 542 25.56 -36.64 -19.17
CA ASN A 542 25.68 -35.95 -20.45
C ASN A 542 24.57 -34.94 -20.81
N ASN A 543 23.85 -34.29 -19.88
CA ASN A 543 23.28 -32.92 -19.97
C ASN A 543 22.14 -32.64 -18.97
N TYR A 544 21.88 -31.36 -18.68
CA TYR A 544 20.67 -30.88 -17.98
C TYR A 544 19.48 -30.84 -18.94
N LEU A 545 18.33 -31.31 -18.47
CA LEU A 545 17.07 -31.31 -19.21
C LEU A 545 16.05 -30.42 -18.49
N ASP A 546 15.23 -29.71 -19.28
CA ASP A 546 14.05 -28.99 -18.79
C ASP A 546 13.00 -30.01 -18.31
N ILE A 547 12.19 -29.61 -17.32
CA ILE A 547 11.16 -30.44 -16.70
C ILE A 547 10.19 -31.01 -17.73
N LYS A 548 9.92 -30.28 -18.83
CA LYS A 548 9.05 -30.73 -19.93
C LYS A 548 9.57 -31.96 -20.67
N SER A 549 10.90 -32.14 -20.69
CA SER A 549 11.59 -33.21 -21.44
C SER A 549 11.84 -34.48 -20.62
N LEU A 550 11.45 -34.51 -19.34
CA LEU A 550 11.62 -35.66 -18.45
C LEU A 550 10.55 -36.74 -18.66
N SER A 551 10.88 -37.99 -18.32
CA SER A 551 9.90 -39.10 -18.33
C SER A 551 8.84 -38.92 -17.24
N GLY A 552 7.67 -39.55 -17.38
CA GLY A 552 6.54 -39.38 -16.45
C GLY A 552 6.87 -39.69 -14.98
N GLY A 553 7.68 -40.72 -14.73
CA GLY A 553 8.14 -41.06 -13.38
C GLY A 553 9.11 -40.03 -12.80
N GLU A 554 10.04 -39.52 -13.62
CA GLU A 554 11.02 -38.52 -13.20
C GLU A 554 10.37 -37.15 -12.94
N LYS A 555 9.37 -36.77 -13.74
CA LYS A 555 8.52 -35.59 -13.48
C LYS A 555 7.84 -35.68 -12.12
N THR A 556 7.36 -36.86 -11.77
CA THR A 556 6.64 -37.08 -10.50
C THR A 556 7.60 -36.97 -9.32
N ILE A 557 8.79 -37.56 -9.41
CA ILE A 557 9.82 -37.45 -8.36
C ILE A 557 10.27 -36.01 -8.18
N THR A 558 10.53 -35.30 -9.29
CA THR A 558 10.95 -33.88 -9.26
C THR A 558 9.86 -33.00 -8.64
N ALA A 559 8.59 -33.21 -8.99
CA ALA A 559 7.46 -32.46 -8.43
C ALA A 559 7.26 -32.73 -6.93
N VAL A 560 7.37 -34.00 -6.51
CA VAL A 560 7.27 -34.38 -5.09
C VAL A 560 8.41 -33.78 -4.28
N ALA A 561 9.64 -33.82 -4.80
CA ALA A 561 10.79 -33.18 -4.14
C ALA A 561 10.59 -31.66 -3.99
N PHE A 562 10.04 -31.00 -5.01
CA PHE A 562 9.78 -29.56 -4.97
C PHE A 562 8.70 -29.20 -3.95
N ILE A 563 7.62 -29.98 -3.89
CA ILE A 563 6.54 -29.76 -2.92
C ILE A 563 7.06 -29.90 -1.48
N PHE A 564 7.87 -30.93 -1.20
CA PHE A 564 8.46 -31.08 0.13
C PHE A 564 9.44 -29.95 0.47
N ALA A 565 10.20 -29.45 -0.51
CA ALA A 565 11.11 -28.32 -0.32
C ALA A 565 10.40 -26.98 -0.08
N VAL A 566 9.17 -26.84 -0.55
CA VAL A 566 8.30 -25.68 -0.27
C VAL A 566 7.64 -25.79 1.10
N GLN A 567 7.47 -27.02 1.62
CA GLN A 567 6.80 -27.29 2.88
C GLN A 567 7.72 -27.13 4.10
N GLU A 568 9.03 -27.31 3.94
CA GLU A 568 10.07 -26.89 4.90
C GLU A 568 10.31 -25.37 4.85
#